data_AF-A0A419B1H6-F1
#
_entry.id   AF-A0A419B1H6-F1
#
_cell.length_a   1.000
_cell.length_b   1.000
_cell.length_c   1.000
_cell.angle_alpha   90.00
_cell.angle_beta   90.00
_cell.angle_gamma   90.00
#
_symmetry.space_group_name_H-M   'P 1'
#
loop_
_entity.id
_entity.type
_entity.pdbx_description
1 polymer ?
#
loop_
_entity_poly.entity_id
_entity_poly.type
_entity_poly.pdbx_seq_one_letter_code
_entity_poly.pdbx_strand_id
1 'polypeptide(L)'
;MKDINENFIKLEFTNGKDITKEQLNDTLENGNFIYIDLFDGHWVKNIYIPDEVPFSGGVIDIVSKAMYKTTIHVYDEQYVISKGEELVILGSPTKEWTVVVPKS
;
A
#
# COMPACT_ATOMS: atom_id res chain seq x y z
N MET A 1 -21.28 -16.92 5.72
CA MET A 1 -20.07 -16.45 5.04
C MET A 1 -20.21 -14.96 4.91
N LYS A 2 -19.24 -14.18 5.40
CA LYS A 2 -19.23 -12.74 5.14
C LYS A 2 -18.73 -12.63 3.71
N ASP A 3 -19.59 -12.23 2.78
CA ASP A 3 -19.17 -11.96 1.42
C ASP A 3 -18.01 -10.97 1.49
N ILE A 4 -16.84 -11.37 1.00
CA ILE A 4 -15.72 -10.47 0.73
C ILE A 4 -16.16 -9.63 -0.46
N ASN A 5 -17.06 -8.67 -0.23
CA ASN A 5 -17.18 -7.53 -1.12
C ASN A 5 -15.82 -6.84 -1.02
N GLU A 6 -15.02 -6.98 -2.08
CA GLU A 6 -13.75 -6.29 -2.25
C GLU A 6 -14.04 -4.79 -2.27
N ASN A 7 -14.07 -4.17 -1.09
CA ASN A 7 -14.23 -2.74 -0.95
C ASN A 7 -12.88 -2.11 -1.32
N PHE A 8 -12.75 -1.81 -2.60
CA PHE A 8 -11.66 -1.04 -3.17
C PHE A 8 -11.71 0.40 -2.64
N ILE A 9 -10.60 0.84 -2.04
CA ILE A 9 -10.42 2.21 -1.57
C ILE A 9 -9.19 2.79 -2.25
N LYS A 10 -9.38 3.85 -3.04
CA LYS A 10 -8.26 4.72 -3.43
C LYS A 10 -7.88 5.57 -2.23
N LEU A 11 -6.63 5.47 -1.78
CA LEU A 11 -6.14 6.21 -0.63
C LEU A 11 -5.98 7.69 -0.98
N GLU A 12 -6.62 8.56 -0.21
CA GLU A 12 -6.39 10.00 -0.26
C GLU A 12 -5.36 10.38 0.80
N PHE A 13 -4.33 11.13 0.41
CA PHE A 13 -3.25 11.55 1.30
C PHE A 13 -2.78 12.97 1.01
N THR A 14 -2.04 13.54 1.94
CA THR A 14 -1.48 14.89 1.76
C THR A 14 -0.16 14.80 0.99
N ASN A 15 -0.08 15.48 -0.16
CA ASN A 15 1.14 15.56 -0.95
C ASN A 15 2.35 16.00 -0.09
N GLY A 16 3.45 15.26 -0.20
CA GLY A 16 4.71 15.48 0.51
C GLY A 16 4.74 14.98 1.95
N LYS A 17 3.62 14.48 2.50
CA LYS A 17 3.56 13.90 3.85
C LYS A 17 3.54 12.38 3.75
N ASP A 18 4.47 11.73 4.43
CA ASP A 18 4.57 10.27 4.45
C ASP A 18 3.24 9.60 4.82
N ILE A 19 2.95 8.46 4.18
CA ILE A 19 1.80 7.62 4.50
C ILE A 19 2.18 6.70 5.67
N THR A 20 1.43 6.78 6.77
CA THR A 20 1.74 6.05 8.01
C THR A 20 1.04 4.69 8.10
N LYS A 21 1.54 3.82 8.99
CA LYS A 21 0.90 2.55 9.34
C LYS A 21 -0.54 2.74 9.82
N GLU A 22 -0.77 3.76 10.65
CA GLU A 22 -2.09 4.11 11.20
C GLU A 22 -3.08 4.45 10.08
N GLN A 23 -2.69 5.29 9.13
CA GLN A 23 -3.55 5.64 7.99
C GLN A 23 -3.96 4.42 7.16
N LEU A 24 -3.02 3.50 6.93
CA LEU A 24 -3.30 2.27 6.19
C LEU A 24 -4.17 1.30 7.01
N ASN A 25 -3.94 1.18 8.31
CA ASN A 25 -4.79 0.38 9.20
C ASN A 25 -6.23 0.88 9.20
N ASP A 26 -6.44 2.18 9.43
CA ASP A 26 -7.79 2.79 9.44
C ASP A 26 -8.51 2.57 8.10
N THR A 27 -7.76 2.65 7.00
CA THR A 27 -8.31 2.40 5.66
C THR A 27 -8.69 0.92 5.50
N LEU A 28 -7.84 0.00 5.98
CA LEU A 28 -8.08 -1.44 5.93
C LEU A 28 -9.25 -1.91 6.82
N GLU A 29 -9.69 -1.12 7.79
CA GLU A 29 -10.92 -1.41 8.56
C GLU A 29 -12.20 -1.21 7.71
N ASN A 30 -12.12 -0.37 6.68
CA ASN A 30 -13.25 0.02 5.83
C ASN A 30 -13.28 -0.74 4.48
N GLY A 31 -12.17 -1.38 4.12
CA GLY A 31 -12.03 -2.18 2.90
C GLY A 31 -10.79 -3.08 2.95
N ASN A 32 -10.71 -4.07 2.08
CA ASN A 32 -9.58 -5.01 2.04
C ASN A 32 -8.66 -4.78 0.84
N PHE A 33 -8.89 -3.74 0.05
CA PHE A 33 -8.04 -3.35 -1.07
C PHE A 33 -7.77 -1.85 -1.01
N ILE A 34 -6.50 -1.47 -0.93
CA ILE A 34 -6.04 -0.08 -0.98
C ILE A 34 -5.27 0.14 -2.27
N TYR A 35 -5.63 1.19 -3.00
CA TYR A 35 -4.90 1.67 -4.16
C TYR A 35 -4.22 3.01 -3.86
N ILE A 36 -2.91 3.07 -4.10
CA ILE A 36 -2.08 4.27 -3.91
C ILE A 36 -1.51 4.67 -5.28
N ASP A 37 -1.98 5.80 -5.80
CA ASP A 37 -1.57 6.33 -7.11
C ASP A 37 -0.67 7.56 -6.89
N LEU A 38 0.63 7.39 -7.10
CA LEU A 38 1.61 8.46 -6.92
C LEU A 38 1.86 9.18 -8.25
N PHE A 39 1.73 10.50 -8.28
CA PHE A 39 2.07 11.32 -9.45
C PHE A 39 2.60 12.69 -9.03
N ASP A 40 3.09 13.48 -9.98
CA ASP A 40 3.64 14.80 -9.67
C ASP A 40 2.55 15.71 -9.09
N GLY A 41 2.77 16.22 -7.87
CA GLY A 41 1.77 16.98 -7.10
C GLY A 41 0.88 16.12 -6.19
N HIS A 42 0.99 14.80 -6.27
CA HIS A 42 0.35 13.82 -5.38
C HIS A 42 1.34 12.68 -5.08
N TRP A 43 2.41 13.00 -4.37
CA TRP A 43 3.56 12.12 -4.12
C TRP A 43 3.99 12.15 -2.66
N VAL A 44 4.56 11.04 -2.18
CA VAL A 44 5.17 10.94 -0.84
C VAL A 44 6.53 10.26 -0.92
N LYS A 45 7.41 10.62 0.02
CA LYS A 45 8.74 10.03 0.10
C LYS A 45 8.70 8.63 0.69
N ASN A 46 7.97 8.44 1.78
CA ASN A 46 7.86 7.16 2.46
C ASN A 46 6.41 6.69 2.60
N ILE A 47 6.24 5.36 2.49
CA ILE A 47 5.01 4.64 2.81
C ILE A 47 5.38 3.58 3.83
N TYR A 48 4.70 3.54 4.97
CA TYR A 48 4.95 2.56 6.03
C TYR A 48 3.80 1.55 6.10
N ILE A 49 4.06 0.30 5.69
CA ILE A 49 3.07 -0.77 5.72
C ILE A 49 2.84 -1.21 7.18
N PRO A 50 1.58 -1.49 7.59
CA PRO A 50 1.30 -1.97 8.94
C PRO A 50 2.03 -3.26 9.28
N ASP A 51 2.35 -3.47 10.57
CA ASP A 51 3.03 -4.71 10.99
C ASP A 51 2.08 -5.91 11.05
N GLU A 52 0.79 -5.69 11.15
CA GLU A 52 -0.23 -6.75 11.17
C GLU A 52 -1.17 -6.62 9.99
N VAL A 53 -1.50 -7.76 9.37
CA VAL A 53 -2.60 -7.83 8.39
C VAL A 53 -3.92 -7.96 9.13
N PRO A 54 -4.99 -7.28 8.70
CA PRO A 54 -6.34 -7.55 9.15
C PRO A 54 -6.73 -9.02 8.96
N PHE A 55 -7.61 -9.55 9.82
CA PHE A 55 -8.06 -10.95 9.72
C PHE A 55 -8.75 -11.28 8.38
N SER A 56 -9.34 -10.28 7.73
CA SER A 56 -9.94 -10.40 6.39
C SER A 56 -8.91 -10.52 5.26
N GLY A 57 -7.61 -10.48 5.57
CA GLY A 57 -6.56 -10.22 4.60
C GLY A 57 -6.54 -8.73 4.19
N GLY A 58 -5.67 -8.41 3.23
CA GLY A 58 -5.58 -7.08 2.65
C GLY A 58 -4.73 -7.08 1.39
N VAL A 59 -5.00 -6.15 0.48
CA VAL A 59 -4.18 -5.87 -0.68
C VAL A 59 -3.82 -4.39 -0.64
N ILE A 60 -2.53 -4.08 -0.80
CA ILE A 60 -2.04 -2.71 -0.99
C ILE A 60 -1.34 -2.67 -2.33
N ASP A 61 -1.94 -1.99 -3.29
CA ASP A 61 -1.42 -1.79 -4.64
C ASP A 61 -0.89 -0.36 -4.77
N ILE A 62 0.39 -0.23 -5.07
CA ILE A 62 1.12 1.03 -5.12
C ILE A 62 1.69 1.23 -6.52
N VAL A 63 1.16 2.22 -7.25
CA VAL A 63 1.61 2.56 -8.60
C VAL A 63 2.28 3.92 -8.58
N SER A 64 3.49 4.02 -9.15
CA SER A 64 4.21 5.28 -9.26
C SER A 64 4.30 5.80 -10.68
N LYS A 65 3.72 6.98 -10.91
CA LYS A 65 3.89 7.82 -12.12
C LYS A 65 4.73 9.06 -11.83
N ALA A 66 5.10 9.28 -10.56
CA ALA A 66 5.83 10.44 -10.08
C ALA A 66 7.30 10.42 -10.53
N MET A 67 7.90 11.61 -10.71
CA MET A 67 9.32 11.72 -11.04
C MET A 67 10.26 11.34 -9.89
N TYR A 68 9.82 11.50 -8.64
CA TYR A 68 10.59 11.17 -7.46
C TYR A 68 10.33 9.72 -7.01
N LYS A 69 11.39 9.06 -6.54
CA LYS A 69 11.30 7.70 -5.99
C LYS A 69 10.61 7.69 -4.64
N THR A 70 9.86 6.63 -4.36
CA THR A 70 9.21 6.40 -3.06
C THR A 70 9.82 5.17 -2.40
N THR A 71 10.05 5.24 -1.09
CA THR A 71 10.50 4.11 -0.28
C THR A 71 9.32 3.53 0.48
N ILE A 72 9.07 2.24 0.28
CA ILE A 72 8.05 1.47 0.98
C ILE A 72 8.75 0.65 2.05
N HIS A 73 8.34 0.85 3.30
CA HIS A 73 8.86 0.15 4.46
C HIS A 73 7.89 -0.98 4.83
N VAL A 74 8.35 -2.22 4.74
CA VAL A 74 7.59 -3.43 5.06
C VAL A 74 8.37 -4.21 6.11
N TYR A 75 7.86 -4.28 7.33
CA TYR A 75 8.64 -4.79 8.48
C TYR A 75 9.99 -4.07 8.61
N ASP A 76 11.09 -4.83 8.58
CA ASP A 76 12.48 -4.32 8.61
C ASP A 76 13.08 -4.15 7.20
N GLU A 77 12.30 -4.39 6.14
CA GLU A 77 12.73 -4.33 4.75
C GLU A 77 12.28 -3.03 4.08
N GLN A 78 13.05 -2.62 3.06
CA GLN A 78 12.76 -1.43 2.26
C GLN A 78 12.73 -1.78 0.77
N TYR A 79 11.69 -1.28 0.12
CA TYR A 79 11.45 -1.43 -1.31
C TYR A 79 11.39 -0.03 -1.93
N VAL A 80 12.06 0.19 -3.05
CA VAL A 80 12.08 1.49 -3.71
C VAL A 80 11.37 1.36 -5.04
N ILE A 81 10.32 2.17 -5.26
CA ILE A 81 9.65 2.28 -6.55
C ILE A 81 9.99 3.62 -7.22
N SER A 82 10.20 3.54 -8.53
CA SER A 82 10.51 4.63 -9.44
C SER A 82 9.33 4.86 -10.39
N LYS A 83 9.44 5.89 -11.23
CA LYS A 83 8.43 6.18 -12.26
C LYS A 83 8.18 4.97 -13.16
N GLY A 84 6.91 4.61 -13.32
CA GLY A 84 6.44 3.50 -14.14
C GLY A 84 6.42 2.16 -13.41
N GLU A 85 6.85 2.09 -12.15
CA GLU A 85 6.86 0.86 -11.36
C GLU A 85 5.60 0.73 -10.50
N GLU A 86 5.28 -0.52 -10.22
CA GLU A 86 4.16 -0.95 -9.38
C GLU A 86 4.68 -1.95 -8.35
N LEU A 87 4.13 -1.88 -7.14
CA LEU A 87 4.41 -2.82 -6.06
C LEU A 87 3.09 -3.25 -5.43
N VAL A 88 2.82 -4.57 -5.43
CA VAL A 88 1.63 -5.14 -4.81
C VAL A 88 2.04 -5.86 -3.53
N ILE A 89 1.30 -5.64 -2.45
CA ILE A 89 1.56 -6.26 -1.16
C ILE A 89 0.31 -7.01 -0.73
N LEU A 90 0.45 -8.31 -0.54
CA LEU A 90 -0.65 -9.24 -0.24
C LEU A 90 -0.59 -9.65 1.23
N GLY A 91 -1.67 -9.44 1.94
CA GLY A 91 -1.86 -9.84 3.32
C GLY A 91 -2.48 -11.22 3.41
N SER A 92 -1.77 -12.16 4.00
CA SER A 92 -2.25 -13.52 4.27
C SER A 92 -3.19 -13.56 5.48
N PRO A 93 -4.18 -14.48 5.51
CA PRO A 93 -4.95 -14.78 6.72
C PRO A 93 -4.10 -15.22 7.93
N THR A 94 -2.83 -15.60 7.72
CA THR A 94 -1.83 -15.88 8.78
C THR A 94 -1.20 -14.62 9.38
N LYS A 95 -1.68 -13.43 8.99
CA LYS A 95 -1.20 -12.11 9.43
C LYS A 95 0.18 -11.68 8.92
N GLU A 96 0.59 -12.20 7.76
CA GLU A 96 1.87 -11.87 7.14
C GLU A 96 1.68 -11.12 5.82
N TRP A 97 2.47 -10.06 5.61
CA TRP A 97 2.57 -9.38 4.33
C TRP A 97 3.58 -10.09 3.43
N THR A 98 3.18 -10.32 2.18
CA THR A 98 4.05 -10.80 1.11
C THR A 98 4.15 -9.72 0.05
N VAL A 99 5.37 -9.30 -0.26
CA VAL A 99 5.63 -8.35 -1.35
C VAL A 99 5.69 -9.09 -2.68
N VAL A 100 4.90 -8.64 -3.64
CA VAL A 100 4.84 -9.16 -5.00
C VAL A 100 5.32 -8.05 -5.94
N VAL A 101 6.47 -8.28 -6.56
CA VAL A 101 6.97 -7.42 -7.63
C VAL A 101 6.46 -7.98 -8.96
N PRO A 102 5.59 -7.26 -9.71
CA PRO A 102 5.11 -7.73 -11.00
C PRO A 102 6.29 -7.96 -11.94
N LYS A 103 6.35 -9.14 -12.59
CA LYS A 103 7.36 -9.39 -13.61
C LYS A 103 7.08 -8.48 -14.83
N SER A 104 8.08 -7.69 -15.19
CA SER A 104 8.15 -6.90 -16.44
C SER A 104 8.03 -7.77 -17.69
#